data_AF-A0A3C2BBR6-F1
#
_entry.id   AF-A0A3C2BBR6-F1
#
_cell.length_a   1.000
_cell.length_b   1.000
_cell.length_c   1.000
_cell.angle_alpha   90.00
_cell.angle_beta   90.00
_cell.angle_gamma   90.00
#
_symmetry.space_group_name_H-M   'P 1'
#
loop_
_entity.id
_entity.type
_entity.pdbx_description
1 polymer ?
#
loop_
_entity_poly.entity_id
_entity_poly.type
_entity_poly.pdbx_seq_one_letter_code
_entity_poly.pdbx_strand_id
1 'polypeptide(L)'
;HESFAAAEGAIGIAEKANKVRKKPLRVILNGLGKDAAQIISRINGFTFVETEMDYYTGEVKEVFRKSYSTGLRAKVNCYGANDVREGVAIMWKEGVDVSITGNSTNPTRFQHPVAGTYKKECIEKGKKYFSVASGGGTGRTLHPDNMAAGPASYGMTDTLGRMHSDAQFAGSSSVPAHVEMMGLIGMGNNPMVGATVACAVAVEEAMK
;
A
#
# COMPACT_ATOMS: atom_id res chain seq x y z
N HIS A 1 8.38 -11.45 4.76
CA HIS A 1 7.93 -11.09 6.12
C HIS A 1 7.18 -9.75 6.13
N GLU A 2 7.76 -8.62 5.72
CA GLU A 2 7.08 -7.31 5.88
C GLU A 2 5.90 -7.05 4.92
N SER A 3 5.96 -7.54 3.68
CA SER A 3 4.81 -7.47 2.73
C SER A 3 3.60 -8.27 3.22
N PHE A 4 3.82 -9.30 4.04
CA PHE A 4 2.75 -10.10 4.65
C PHE A 4 2.04 -9.33 5.76
N ALA A 5 2.80 -8.68 6.65
CA ALA A 5 2.24 -7.87 7.73
C ALA A 5 1.40 -6.69 7.21
N ALA A 6 1.82 -6.05 6.10
CA ALA A 6 1.04 -4.99 5.46
C ALA A 6 -0.27 -5.52 4.84
N ALA A 7 -0.23 -6.67 4.18
CA ALA A 7 -1.41 -7.30 3.59
C ALA A 7 -2.42 -7.74 4.66
N GLU A 8 -1.98 -8.42 5.73
CA GLU A 8 -2.82 -8.83 6.85
C GLU A 8 -3.41 -7.62 7.59
N GLY A 9 -2.64 -6.56 7.78
CA GLY A 9 -3.14 -5.30 8.34
C GLY A 9 -4.25 -4.67 7.49
N ALA A 10 -4.07 -4.61 6.17
CA ALA A 10 -5.09 -4.07 5.26
C ALA A 10 -6.36 -4.93 5.23
N ILE A 11 -6.22 -6.26 5.24
CA ILE A 11 -7.35 -7.19 5.31
C ILE A 11 -8.13 -6.98 6.62
N GLY A 12 -7.44 -6.92 7.76
CA GLY A 12 -8.08 -6.71 9.06
C GLY A 12 -8.81 -5.36 9.15
N ILE A 13 -8.26 -4.30 8.54
CA ILE A 13 -8.94 -3.00 8.43
C ILE A 13 -10.21 -3.13 7.58
N ALA A 14 -10.13 -3.79 6.43
CA ALA A 14 -11.27 -3.99 5.55
C ALA A 14 -12.37 -4.81 6.22
N GLU A 15 -12.04 -5.90 6.91
CA GLU A 15 -13.00 -6.73 7.64
C GLU A 15 -13.73 -5.96 8.74
N LYS A 16 -13.00 -5.14 9.53
CA LYS A 16 -13.62 -4.28 10.54
C LYS A 16 -14.55 -3.24 9.92
N ALA A 17 -14.08 -2.52 8.90
CA ALA A 17 -14.90 -1.52 8.22
C ALA A 17 -16.16 -2.14 7.59
N ASN A 18 -16.07 -3.37 7.09
CA ASN A 18 -17.17 -4.06 6.43
C ASN A 18 -18.33 -4.43 7.38
N LYS A 19 -18.14 -4.38 8.70
CA LYS A 19 -19.23 -4.60 9.67
C LYS A 19 -20.35 -3.57 9.55
N VAL A 20 -20.01 -2.33 9.21
CA VAL A 20 -20.96 -1.21 9.15
C VAL A 20 -21.26 -0.72 7.74
N ARG A 21 -20.48 -1.17 6.74
CA ARG A 21 -20.66 -0.75 5.34
C ARG A 21 -21.73 -1.57 4.63
N LYS A 22 -22.54 -0.89 3.80
CA LYS A 22 -23.49 -1.53 2.87
C LYS A 22 -22.79 -2.27 1.72
N LYS A 23 -21.71 -1.69 1.19
CA LYS A 23 -20.88 -2.29 0.14
C LYS A 23 -19.51 -2.66 0.74
N PRO A 24 -19.17 -3.96 0.80
CA PRO A 24 -17.89 -4.41 1.30
C PRO A 24 -16.73 -3.79 0.51
N LEU A 25 -15.66 -3.44 1.22
CA LEU A 25 -14.40 -3.04 0.64
C LEU A 25 -13.77 -4.23 -0.09
N ARG A 26 -13.31 -3.95 -1.30
CA ARG A 26 -12.46 -4.86 -2.09
C ARG A 26 -11.01 -4.52 -1.80
N VAL A 27 -10.18 -5.55 -1.64
CA VAL A 27 -8.76 -5.39 -1.36
C VAL A 27 -7.96 -5.91 -2.55
N ILE A 28 -6.95 -5.15 -2.95
CA ILE A 28 -5.94 -5.57 -3.92
C ILE A 28 -4.55 -5.42 -3.32
N LEU A 29 -3.59 -6.16 -3.87
CA LEU A 29 -2.18 -5.99 -3.59
C LEU A 29 -1.46 -5.60 -4.88
N ASN A 30 -0.67 -4.53 -4.81
CA ASN A 30 0.07 -3.95 -5.93
C ASN A 30 1.47 -3.51 -5.44
N GLY A 31 2.45 -3.43 -6.35
CA GLY A 31 3.84 -3.05 -6.02
C GLY A 31 4.75 -4.24 -5.70
N LEU A 32 4.56 -5.34 -6.44
CA LEU A 32 5.45 -6.49 -6.51
C LEU A 32 5.85 -6.71 -7.98
N GLY A 33 7.03 -7.25 -8.24
CA GLY A 33 7.33 -7.83 -9.56
C GLY A 33 6.42 -9.05 -9.84
N LYS A 34 6.21 -9.40 -11.11
CA LYS A 34 5.26 -10.46 -11.51
C LYS A 34 5.54 -11.81 -10.85
N ASP A 35 6.79 -12.26 -10.84
CA ASP A 35 7.19 -13.51 -10.18
C ASP A 35 6.93 -13.47 -8.66
N ALA A 36 7.30 -12.35 -8.02
CA ALA A 36 7.09 -12.16 -6.60
C ALA A 36 5.60 -12.13 -6.24
N ALA A 37 4.78 -11.51 -7.08
CA ALA A 37 3.33 -11.47 -6.93
C ALA A 37 2.73 -12.88 -7.02
N GLN A 38 3.16 -13.70 -7.97
CA GLN A 38 2.68 -15.08 -8.09
C GLN A 38 3.03 -15.91 -6.86
N ILE A 39 4.29 -15.85 -6.40
CA ILE A 39 4.76 -16.58 -5.21
C ILE A 39 4.00 -16.13 -3.96
N ILE A 40 3.88 -14.82 -3.74
CA ILE A 40 3.16 -14.25 -2.58
C ILE A 40 1.67 -14.64 -2.63
N SER A 41 1.07 -14.65 -3.81
CA SER A 41 -0.32 -15.09 -3.97
C SER A 41 -0.49 -16.55 -3.58
N ARG A 42 0.44 -17.41 -4.02
CA ARG A 42 0.42 -18.84 -3.70
C ARG A 42 0.56 -19.09 -2.21
N ILE A 43 1.53 -18.44 -1.55
CA ILE A 43 1.80 -18.63 -0.12
C ILE A 43 0.61 -18.18 0.73
N ASN A 44 -0.02 -17.07 0.36
CA ASN A 44 -1.10 -16.47 1.14
C ASN A 44 -2.50 -16.92 0.71
N GLY A 45 -2.62 -17.70 -0.37
CA GLY A 45 -3.91 -18.10 -0.91
C GLY A 45 -4.68 -16.96 -1.59
N PHE A 46 -4.01 -15.93 -2.07
CA PHE A 46 -4.66 -14.85 -2.82
C PHE A 46 -4.96 -15.27 -4.27
N THR A 47 -5.71 -14.44 -4.98
CA THR A 47 -5.88 -14.59 -6.43
C THR A 47 -4.76 -13.83 -7.14
N PHE A 48 -3.85 -14.54 -7.79
CA PHE A 48 -2.86 -13.92 -8.66
C PHE A 48 -3.52 -13.44 -9.94
N VAL A 49 -3.22 -12.19 -10.32
CA VAL A 49 -3.67 -11.59 -11.57
C VAL A 49 -2.46 -11.03 -12.28
N GLU A 50 -2.14 -11.60 -13.43
CA GLU A 50 -1.06 -11.13 -14.29
C GLU A 50 -1.62 -10.16 -15.32
N THR A 51 -0.92 -9.05 -15.49
CA THR A 51 -1.27 -8.03 -16.48
C THR A 51 -0.20 -7.89 -17.53
N GLU A 52 -0.60 -7.34 -18.68
CA GLU A 52 0.30 -6.83 -19.69
C GLU A 52 -0.06 -5.37 -19.96
N MET A 53 0.95 -4.50 -19.92
CA MET A 53 0.82 -3.06 -20.16
C MET A 53 0.97 -2.78 -21.65
N ASP A 54 -0.04 -2.15 -22.25
CA ASP A 54 0.08 -1.55 -23.56
C ASP A 54 0.61 -0.12 -23.42
N TYR A 55 1.89 0.07 -23.74
CA TYR A 55 2.55 1.37 -23.61
C TYR A 55 2.10 2.41 -24.64
N TYR A 56 1.44 2.00 -25.72
CA TYR A 56 0.90 2.92 -26.72
C TYR A 56 -0.43 3.52 -26.25
N THR A 57 -1.30 2.70 -25.65
CA THR A 57 -2.63 3.14 -25.20
C THR A 57 -2.67 3.57 -23.73
N GLY A 58 -1.73 3.08 -22.91
CA GLY A 58 -1.75 3.30 -21.45
C GLY A 58 -2.63 2.29 -20.70
N GLU A 59 -3.17 1.28 -21.36
CA GLU A 59 -4.10 0.32 -20.78
C GLU A 59 -3.42 -0.95 -20.28
N VAL A 60 -3.92 -1.53 -19.19
CA VAL A 60 -3.50 -2.83 -18.69
C VAL A 60 -4.52 -3.91 -18.99
N LYS A 61 -4.08 -4.97 -19.68
CA LYS A 61 -4.90 -6.14 -20.01
C LYS A 61 -4.58 -7.26 -19.04
N GLU A 62 -5.60 -8.02 -18.65
CA GLU A 62 -5.39 -9.25 -17.87
C GLU A 62 -5.01 -10.39 -18.80
N VAL A 63 -3.87 -11.02 -18.56
CA VAL A 63 -3.39 -12.15 -19.38
C VAL A 63 -3.51 -13.48 -18.64
N PHE A 64 -3.54 -13.45 -17.30
CA PHE A 64 -3.69 -14.65 -16.49
C PHE A 64 -4.37 -14.36 -15.15
N ARG A 65 -5.17 -15.33 -14.67
CA ARG A 65 -5.80 -15.30 -13.34
C ARG A 65 -5.79 -16.68 -12.72
N LYS A 66 -5.35 -16.78 -11.46
CA LYS A 66 -5.41 -18.02 -10.68
C LYS A 66 -5.67 -17.75 -9.20
N SER A 67 -6.76 -18.30 -8.68
CA SER A 67 -6.97 -18.38 -7.24
C SER A 67 -6.16 -19.52 -6.64
N TYR A 68 -5.45 -19.26 -5.55
CA TYR A 68 -4.70 -20.29 -4.81
C TYR A 68 -5.42 -20.78 -3.54
N SER A 69 -6.59 -20.22 -3.20
CA SER A 69 -7.43 -20.71 -2.10
C SER A 69 -8.92 -20.53 -2.39
N THR A 70 -9.75 -20.86 -1.40
CA THR A 70 -11.18 -20.53 -1.35
C THR A 70 -11.46 -19.61 -0.15
N GLY A 71 -12.53 -18.82 -0.20
CA GLY A 71 -12.93 -17.94 0.92
C GLY A 71 -12.44 -16.50 0.80
N LEU A 72 -12.20 -15.83 1.94
CA LEU A 72 -11.91 -14.38 2.00
C LEU A 72 -10.59 -14.01 1.34
N ARG A 73 -9.53 -14.83 1.54
CA ARG A 73 -8.21 -14.59 0.96
C ARG A 73 -8.24 -14.66 -0.58
N ALA A 74 -9.04 -15.56 -1.15
CA ALA A 74 -9.24 -15.64 -2.59
C ALA A 74 -9.86 -14.37 -3.20
N LYS A 75 -10.54 -13.52 -2.41
CA LYS A 75 -11.11 -12.24 -2.87
C LYS A 75 -10.06 -11.14 -3.02
N VAL A 76 -8.85 -11.35 -2.50
CA VAL A 76 -7.74 -10.41 -2.64
C VAL A 76 -7.06 -10.67 -3.98
N ASN A 77 -7.15 -9.71 -4.90
CA ASN A 77 -6.38 -9.77 -6.15
C ASN A 77 -4.97 -9.25 -5.90
N CYS A 78 -3.98 -10.06 -6.21
CA CYS A 78 -2.57 -9.71 -6.10
C CYS A 78 -2.00 -9.54 -7.50
N TYR A 79 -1.62 -8.30 -7.81
CA TYR A 79 -1.04 -7.88 -9.07
C TYR A 79 0.47 -7.78 -8.96
N GLY A 80 1.15 -8.14 -10.05
CA GLY A 80 2.55 -7.79 -10.27
C GLY A 80 2.68 -6.76 -11.38
N ALA A 81 3.57 -5.79 -11.19
CA ALA A 81 3.86 -4.73 -12.15
C ALA A 81 5.37 -4.70 -12.44
N ASN A 82 5.73 -4.51 -13.70
CA ASN A 82 7.12 -4.40 -14.13
C ASN A 82 7.66 -2.97 -13.97
N ASP A 83 6.78 -1.97 -13.93
CA ASP A 83 7.14 -0.58 -13.73
C ASP A 83 6.03 0.25 -13.07
N VAL A 84 6.32 1.54 -12.88
CA VAL A 84 5.39 2.52 -12.28
C VAL A 84 4.12 2.69 -13.13
N ARG A 85 4.23 2.70 -14.46
CA ARG A 85 3.10 2.97 -15.37
C ARG A 85 2.08 1.84 -15.31
N GLU A 86 2.55 0.59 -15.39
CA GLU A 86 1.70 -0.60 -15.22
C GLU A 86 1.06 -0.58 -13.82
N GLY A 87 1.83 -0.26 -12.78
CA GLY A 87 1.33 -0.13 -11.42
C GLY A 87 0.21 0.91 -11.28
N VAL A 88 0.33 2.08 -11.90
CA VAL A 88 -0.69 3.14 -11.91
C VAL A 88 -1.92 2.72 -12.71
N ALA A 89 -1.72 2.11 -13.87
CA ALA A 89 -2.82 1.62 -14.71
C ALA A 89 -3.65 0.53 -13.99
N ILE A 90 -3.00 -0.34 -13.20
CA ILE A 90 -3.70 -1.29 -12.30
C ILE A 90 -4.57 -0.55 -11.28
N MET A 91 -4.06 0.53 -10.67
CA MET A 91 -4.84 1.33 -9.71
C MET A 91 -6.08 1.95 -10.35
N TRP A 92 -5.99 2.40 -11.60
CA TRP A 92 -7.13 2.88 -12.39
C TRP A 92 -8.11 1.77 -12.75
N LYS A 93 -7.62 0.64 -13.26
CA LYS A 93 -8.43 -0.55 -13.59
C LYS A 93 -9.27 -1.00 -12.39
N GLU A 94 -8.68 -0.97 -11.20
CA GLU A 94 -9.33 -1.39 -9.96
C GLU A 94 -10.14 -0.28 -9.28
N GLY A 95 -10.02 0.97 -9.75
CA GLY A 95 -10.75 2.11 -9.22
C GLY A 95 -10.41 2.42 -7.76
N VAL A 96 -9.15 2.30 -7.36
CA VAL A 96 -8.73 2.37 -5.95
C VAL A 96 -9.06 3.72 -5.31
N ASP A 97 -9.73 3.70 -4.16
CA ASP A 97 -10.09 4.91 -3.40
C ASP A 97 -9.15 5.13 -2.19
N VAL A 98 -8.62 4.04 -1.63
CA VAL A 98 -7.73 4.05 -0.46
C VAL A 98 -6.57 3.12 -0.69
N SER A 99 -5.35 3.55 -0.37
CA SER A 99 -4.17 2.68 -0.37
C SER A 99 -3.36 2.80 0.91
N ILE A 100 -2.72 1.69 1.27
CA ILE A 100 -1.77 1.60 2.38
C ILE A 100 -0.50 1.00 1.79
N THR A 101 0.62 1.74 1.81
CA THR A 101 1.88 1.18 1.36
C THR A 101 2.53 0.37 2.48
N GLY A 102 3.14 -0.76 2.11
CA GLY A 102 3.97 -1.52 3.03
C GLY A 102 5.28 -0.79 3.31
N ASN A 103 6.03 -1.28 4.31
CA ASN A 103 7.42 -0.87 4.48
C ASN A 103 8.14 -0.99 3.14
N SER A 104 8.67 0.12 2.64
CA SER A 104 9.44 0.16 1.39
C SER A 104 10.83 -0.43 1.62
N THR A 105 10.86 -1.74 1.91
CA THR A 105 12.08 -2.51 2.06
C THR A 105 12.94 -2.52 0.80
N ASN A 106 12.34 -2.15 -0.34
CA ASN A 106 13.02 -1.94 -1.59
C ASN A 106 12.33 -0.81 -2.40
N PRO A 107 12.97 0.36 -2.61
CA PRO A 107 12.40 1.47 -3.39
C PRO A 107 12.17 1.09 -4.86
N THR A 108 12.85 0.07 -5.37
CA THR A 108 12.63 -0.42 -6.75
C THR A 108 11.32 -1.20 -6.91
N ARG A 109 10.55 -1.40 -5.84
CA ARG A 109 9.19 -1.97 -5.92
C ARG A 109 8.12 -0.95 -6.31
N PHE A 110 8.51 0.28 -6.64
CA PHE A 110 7.68 1.31 -7.26
C PHE A 110 6.44 1.78 -6.45
N GLN A 111 6.25 1.30 -5.22
CA GLN A 111 5.05 1.55 -4.42
C GLN A 111 4.79 3.05 -4.20
N HIS A 112 5.82 3.80 -3.79
CA HIS A 112 5.71 5.24 -3.60
C HIS A 112 5.48 6.00 -4.92
N PRO A 113 6.28 5.78 -5.99
CA PRO A 113 6.01 6.35 -7.32
C PRO A 113 4.62 6.06 -7.87
N VAL A 114 4.10 4.83 -7.69
CA VAL A 114 2.77 4.43 -8.15
C VAL A 114 1.70 5.21 -7.39
N ALA A 115 1.76 5.22 -6.06
CA ALA A 115 0.78 5.92 -5.24
C ALA A 115 0.81 7.45 -5.47
N GLY A 116 1.99 8.04 -5.72
CA GLY A 116 2.15 9.47 -6.02
C GLY A 116 1.62 9.87 -7.37
N THR A 117 1.99 9.12 -8.41
CA THR A 117 1.47 9.35 -9.75
C THR A 117 -0.05 9.17 -9.78
N TYR A 118 -0.55 8.09 -9.18
CA TYR A 118 -1.99 7.84 -9.12
C TYR A 118 -2.75 8.93 -8.36
N LYS A 119 -2.20 9.43 -7.24
CA LYS A 119 -2.79 10.54 -6.49
C LYS A 119 -2.89 11.81 -7.34
N LYS A 120 -1.81 12.17 -8.03
CA LYS A 120 -1.80 13.33 -8.92
C LYS A 120 -2.89 13.20 -9.98
N GLU A 121 -2.97 12.07 -10.67
CA GLU A 121 -3.98 11.84 -11.70
C GLU A 121 -5.41 11.83 -11.13
N CYS A 122 -5.61 11.32 -9.91
CA CYS A 122 -6.90 11.38 -9.23
C CYS A 122 -7.32 12.83 -8.95
N ILE A 123 -6.39 13.66 -8.44
CA ILE A 123 -6.64 15.10 -8.20
C ILE A 123 -7.02 15.80 -9.51
N GLU A 124 -6.25 15.58 -10.58
CA GLU A 124 -6.49 16.18 -11.89
C GLU A 124 -7.84 15.78 -12.50
N LYS A 125 -8.30 14.56 -12.22
CA LYS A 125 -9.60 14.04 -12.67
C LYS A 125 -10.74 14.23 -11.65
N GLY A 126 -10.50 14.93 -10.55
CA GLY A 126 -11.49 15.17 -9.50
C GLY A 126 -11.93 13.91 -8.73
N LYS A 127 -11.15 12.82 -8.79
CA LYS A 127 -11.39 11.60 -8.01
C LYS A 127 -10.80 11.75 -6.62
N LYS A 128 -11.60 11.45 -5.59
CA LYS A 128 -11.10 11.35 -4.21
C LYS A 128 -10.25 10.09 -4.08
N TYR A 129 -9.04 10.26 -3.56
CA TYR A 129 -8.11 9.18 -3.26
C TYR A 129 -7.37 9.54 -1.96
N PHE A 130 -7.20 8.55 -1.08
CA PHE A 130 -6.47 8.71 0.17
C PHE A 130 -5.36 7.65 0.25
N SER A 131 -4.15 8.08 0.59
CA SER A 131 -3.01 7.16 0.73
C SER A 131 -2.26 7.36 2.03
N VAL A 132 -1.91 6.22 2.66
CA VAL A 132 -1.07 6.17 3.86
C VAL A 132 0.26 5.52 3.50
N ALA A 133 1.36 6.20 3.80
CA ALA A 133 2.68 5.59 3.72
C ALA A 133 3.11 4.96 5.05
N SER A 134 3.56 3.70 5.01
CA SER A 134 4.26 3.09 6.15
C SER A 134 5.66 3.68 6.27
N GLY A 135 5.85 4.61 7.22
CA GLY A 135 7.11 5.34 7.36
C GLY A 135 8.32 4.47 7.72
N GLY A 136 8.11 3.35 8.43
CA GLY A 136 9.22 2.62 9.07
C GLY A 136 10.26 2.00 8.12
N GLY A 137 9.92 1.73 6.86
CA GLY A 137 10.70 0.88 5.98
C GLY A 137 11.61 1.65 5.05
N THR A 138 11.16 2.82 4.63
CA THR A 138 11.87 3.64 3.65
C THR A 138 13.27 4.02 4.16
N GLY A 139 13.43 4.42 5.42
CA GLY A 139 14.76 4.75 5.95
C GLY A 139 15.59 3.58 6.46
N ARG A 140 15.00 2.39 6.66
CA ARG A 140 15.81 1.16 6.78
C ARG A 140 16.44 0.83 5.43
N THR A 141 15.70 0.99 4.35
CA THR A 141 16.18 0.62 3.02
C THR A 141 17.11 1.65 2.42
N LEU A 142 16.77 2.93 2.59
CA LEU A 142 17.62 4.05 2.22
C LEU A 142 18.53 4.48 3.38
N HIS A 143 18.88 3.54 4.27
CA HIS A 143 19.82 3.83 5.35
C HIS A 143 21.16 4.31 4.75
N PRO A 144 21.83 5.32 5.34
CA PRO A 144 23.12 5.83 4.88
C PRO A 144 24.13 4.74 4.52
N ASP A 145 24.24 3.73 5.41
CA ASP A 145 25.18 2.62 5.25
C ASP A 145 24.77 1.66 4.13
N ASN A 146 23.47 1.47 3.91
CA ASN A 146 22.95 0.57 2.88
C ASN A 146 23.11 1.16 1.47
N MET A 147 23.05 2.49 1.36
CA MET A 147 23.12 3.20 0.07
C MET A 147 24.48 3.82 -0.21
N ALA A 148 25.45 3.68 0.71
CA ALA A 148 26.77 4.33 0.66
C ALA A 148 26.71 5.85 0.39
N ALA A 149 25.59 6.50 0.73
CA ALA A 149 25.32 7.90 0.43
C ALA A 149 25.47 8.81 1.66
N GLY A 150 25.81 8.24 2.82
CA GLY A 150 25.89 9.00 4.06
C GLY A 150 24.55 9.67 4.41
N PRO A 151 24.56 10.76 5.20
CA PRO A 151 23.34 11.47 5.59
C PRO A 151 22.48 12.00 4.43
N ALA A 152 23.03 12.12 3.22
CA ALA A 152 22.26 12.54 2.05
C ALA A 152 21.12 11.56 1.71
N SER A 153 21.23 10.29 2.09
CA SER A 153 20.17 9.28 1.87
C SER A 153 18.87 9.60 2.64
N TYR A 154 18.96 10.37 3.72
CA TYR A 154 17.78 10.82 4.46
C TYR A 154 16.90 11.77 3.63
N GLY A 155 17.49 12.59 2.76
CA GLY A 155 16.73 13.45 1.85
C GLY A 155 15.87 12.64 0.87
N MET A 156 16.42 11.55 0.33
CA MET A 156 15.68 10.65 -0.56
C MET A 156 14.61 9.86 0.21
N THR A 157 14.91 9.47 1.45
CA THR A 157 13.96 8.81 2.35
C THR A 157 12.74 9.68 2.63
N ASP A 158 12.98 10.95 2.98
CA ASP A 158 11.93 11.92 3.24
C ASP A 158 11.13 12.23 1.97
N THR A 159 11.82 12.40 0.83
CA THR A 159 11.19 12.60 -0.49
C THR A 159 10.23 11.47 -0.84
N LEU A 160 10.66 10.20 -0.71
CA LEU A 160 9.82 9.06 -1.01
C LEU A 160 8.59 9.00 -0.09
N GLY A 161 8.77 9.23 1.21
CA GLY A 161 7.64 9.25 2.15
C GLY A 161 6.62 10.33 1.81
N ARG A 162 7.09 11.54 1.46
CA ARG A 162 6.23 12.70 1.16
C ARG A 162 5.55 12.65 -0.22
N MET A 163 6.05 11.82 -1.14
CA MET A 163 5.63 11.81 -2.54
C MET A 163 4.11 11.71 -2.76
N HIS A 164 3.36 11.05 -1.86
CA HIS A 164 1.94 10.79 -2.09
C HIS A 164 1.05 10.79 -0.84
N SER A 165 1.61 10.87 0.36
CA SER A 165 0.89 10.55 1.57
C SER A 165 -0.08 11.66 1.99
N ASP A 166 -1.35 11.31 2.18
CA ASP A 166 -2.36 12.17 2.82
C ASP A 166 -2.29 12.07 4.35
N ALA A 167 -2.04 10.86 4.86
CA ALA A 167 -1.64 10.63 6.24
C ALA A 167 -0.23 10.05 6.28
N GLN A 168 0.71 10.90 6.65
CA GLN A 168 2.05 10.51 7.08
C GLN A 168 2.31 11.24 8.38
N PHE A 169 1.96 10.59 9.49
CA PHE A 169 1.98 11.25 10.79
C PHE A 169 3.40 11.49 11.31
N ALA A 170 4.39 10.75 10.79
CA ALA A 170 5.79 11.02 11.01
C ALA A 170 6.61 10.44 9.86
N GLY A 171 7.71 11.11 9.53
CA GLY A 171 8.72 10.66 8.57
C GLY A 171 9.29 9.28 8.94
N SER A 172 10.23 8.81 8.13
CA SER A 172 10.81 7.47 8.30
C SER A 172 11.29 7.16 9.73
N SER A 173 11.39 5.88 10.10
CA SER A 173 12.01 5.41 11.37
C SER A 173 13.41 5.92 11.64
N SER A 174 14.04 6.53 10.63
CA SER A 174 15.31 7.24 10.69
C SER A 174 15.22 8.70 11.17
N VAL A 175 14.02 9.24 11.42
CA VAL A 175 13.82 10.62 11.89
C VAL A 175 13.65 10.60 13.42
N PRO A 176 14.49 11.30 14.22
CA PRO A 176 14.40 11.25 15.69
C PRO A 176 13.01 11.55 16.26
N ALA A 177 12.32 12.55 15.71
CA ALA A 177 10.94 12.89 16.10
C ALA A 177 9.94 11.74 15.86
N HIS A 178 10.19 10.87 14.88
CA HIS A 178 9.38 9.67 14.65
C HIS A 178 9.58 8.63 15.75
N VAL A 179 10.82 8.39 16.17
CA VAL A 179 11.14 7.44 17.25
C VAL A 179 10.51 7.91 18.56
N GLU A 180 10.58 9.21 18.86
CA GLU A 180 9.92 9.80 20.03
C GLU A 180 8.40 9.69 19.96
N MET A 181 7.78 9.97 18.81
CA MET A 181 6.33 9.88 18.64
C MET A 181 5.82 8.43 18.72
N MET A 182 6.51 7.49 18.08
CA MET A 182 6.19 6.06 18.22
C MET A 182 6.43 5.57 19.65
N GLY A 183 7.42 6.12 20.36
CA GLY A 183 7.64 5.85 21.78
C GLY A 183 6.51 6.39 22.67
N LEU A 184 5.96 7.57 22.35
CA LEU A 184 4.87 8.20 23.09
C LEU A 184 3.51 7.50 22.86
N ILE A 185 3.15 7.27 21.59
CA ILE A 185 1.85 6.67 21.22
C ILE A 185 1.90 5.13 21.33
N GLY A 186 3.07 4.53 21.15
CA GLY A 186 3.22 3.07 21.11
C GLY A 186 2.69 2.41 19.83
N MET A 187 2.34 3.18 18.78
CA MET A 187 1.74 2.66 17.54
C MET A 187 2.40 3.24 16.28
N GLY A 188 2.55 2.40 15.25
CA GLY A 188 2.99 2.83 13.92
C GLY A 188 1.83 3.29 13.01
N ASN A 189 2.15 3.80 11.82
CA ASN A 189 1.15 4.39 10.90
C ASN A 189 -0.03 3.46 10.59
N ASN A 190 0.23 2.22 10.17
CA ASN A 190 -0.84 1.27 9.81
C ASN A 190 -1.70 0.86 11.03
N PRO A 191 -1.11 0.51 12.20
CA PRO A 191 -1.88 0.33 13.44
C PRO A 191 -2.75 1.53 13.82
N MET A 192 -2.25 2.76 13.68
CA MET A 192 -3.03 3.97 13.97
C MET A 192 -4.25 4.08 13.05
N VAL A 193 -4.10 3.84 11.74
CA VAL A 193 -5.25 3.78 10.82
C VAL A 193 -6.25 2.71 11.25
N GLY A 194 -5.76 1.54 11.65
CA GLY A 194 -6.59 0.45 12.15
C GLY A 194 -7.36 0.81 13.43
N ALA A 195 -6.74 1.55 14.35
CA ALA A 195 -7.39 2.05 15.55
C ALA A 195 -8.47 3.08 15.22
N THR A 196 -8.18 4.03 14.33
CA THR A 196 -9.15 5.04 13.86
C THR A 196 -10.37 4.40 13.21
N VAL A 197 -10.17 3.42 12.31
CA VAL A 197 -11.27 2.68 11.70
C VAL A 197 -12.06 1.91 12.76
N ALA A 198 -11.39 1.26 13.71
CA ALA A 198 -12.07 0.53 14.78
C ALA A 198 -12.96 1.44 15.66
N CYS A 199 -12.45 2.61 16.04
CA CYS A 199 -13.23 3.60 16.79
C CYS A 199 -14.44 4.10 15.99
N ALA A 200 -14.26 4.43 14.70
CA ALA A 200 -15.35 4.88 13.84
C ALA A 200 -16.45 3.82 13.68
N VAL A 201 -16.05 2.55 13.49
CA VAL A 201 -16.97 1.42 13.42
C VAL A 201 -17.74 1.26 14.73
N ALA A 202 -17.07 1.33 15.88
CA ALA A 202 -17.72 1.18 17.19
C ALA A 202 -18.75 2.28 17.46
N VAL A 203 -18.46 3.53 17.08
CA VAL A 203 -19.41 4.65 17.18
C VAL A 203 -20.63 4.40 16.29
N GLU A 204 -20.43 4.01 15.04
CA GLU A 204 -21.52 3.72 14.10
C GLU A 204 -22.37 2.53 14.56
N GLU A 205 -21.78 1.48 15.13
CA GLU A 205 -22.53 0.35 15.71
C GLU A 205 -23.34 0.79 16.93
N ALA A 206 -22.83 1.70 17.76
CA ALA A 206 -23.54 2.22 18.94
C ALA A 206 -24.68 3.19 18.58
N MET A 207 -24.65 3.79 17.39
CA MET A 207 -25.67 4.74 16.92
C MET A 207 -26.79 4.08 16.09
N LYS A 208 -26.73 2.77 15.86
CA LYS A 208 -27.76 1.97 15.18
C LYS A 208 -28.76 1.39 16.16
#